data_AF-A0A9E3MU88-F1
#
_entry.id   AF-A0A9E3MU88-F1
#
_cell.length_a   1.000
_cell.length_b   1.000
_cell.length_c   1.000
_cell.angle_alpha   90.00
_cell.angle_beta   90.00
_cell.angle_gamma   90.00
#
_symmetry.space_group_name_H-M   'P 1'
#
loop_
_entity.id
_entity.type
_entity.pdbx_description
1 polymer ?
#
loop_
_entity_poly.entity_id
_entity_poly.type
_entity_poly.pdbx_seq_one_letter_code
_entity_poly.pdbx_strand_id
1 'polypeptide(L)'
;MVTFAQAQERAEEWINGDVPSYQHREVRVREFDLGFVVWAEDRAEGPRSDGGAQRLVIARDSGDATLWPSLPVGEVIRRYEEAYGREDGVEDAAGAPAASRLDLNQTSFLLTPPEWLQDAADKLGI
;
A
#
# COMPACT_ATOMS: atom_id res chain seq x y z
N MET A 1 4.29 9.05 17.91
CA MET A 1 5.08 7.80 17.95
C MET A 1 4.26 6.63 18.50
N VAL A 2 4.11 5.57 17.71
CA VAL A 2 3.40 4.31 18.02
C VAL A 2 4.37 3.31 18.64
N THR A 3 3.94 2.65 19.72
CA THR A 3 4.70 1.57 20.37
C THR A 3 4.28 0.20 19.84
N PHE A 4 5.10 -0.82 20.08
CA PHE A 4 4.75 -2.20 19.71
C PHE A 4 3.42 -2.65 20.32
N ALA A 5 3.16 -2.31 21.59
CA ALA A 5 1.89 -2.62 22.25
C ALA A 5 0.69 -1.97 21.52
N GLN A 6 0.80 -0.68 21.17
CA GLN A 6 -0.25 0.01 20.41
C GLN A 6 -0.45 -0.59 19.01
N ALA A 7 0.64 -1.01 18.34
CA ALA A 7 0.53 -1.69 17.05
C ALA A 7 -0.13 -3.07 17.20
N GLN A 8 0.14 -3.79 18.28
CA GLN A 8 -0.47 -5.08 18.59
C GLN A 8 -1.97 -4.95 18.88
N GLU A 9 -2.39 -3.96 19.66
CA GLU A 9 -3.81 -3.69 19.94
C GLU A 9 -4.57 -3.34 18.65
N ARG A 10 -4.00 -2.45 17.82
CA ARG A 10 -4.59 -2.10 16.51
C ARG A 10 -4.65 -3.28 15.56
N ALA A 11 -3.64 -4.14 15.56
CA ALA A 11 -3.64 -5.34 14.75
C ALA A 11 -4.76 -6.31 15.17
N GLU A 12 -5.00 -6.44 16.47
CA GLU A 12 -6.09 -7.27 16.99
C GLU A 12 -7.46 -6.70 16.60
N GLU A 13 -7.67 -5.40 16.77
CA GLU A 13 -8.90 -4.72 16.33
C GLU A 13 -9.13 -4.88 14.82
N TRP A 14 -8.09 -4.69 14.00
CA TRP A 14 -8.20 -4.79 12.55
C TRP A 14 -8.50 -6.21 12.06
N ILE A 15 -7.83 -7.22 12.63
CA ILE A 15 -7.94 -8.61 12.14
C ILE A 15 -9.19 -9.31 12.70
N ASN A 16 -9.54 -8.99 13.95
CA ASN A 16 -10.52 -9.75 14.73
C ASN A 16 -11.69 -8.91 15.26
N GLY A 17 -11.68 -7.57 15.13
CA GLY A 17 -12.63 -6.69 15.81
C GLY A 17 -14.10 -6.86 15.41
N ASP A 18 -14.38 -7.33 14.19
CA ASP A 18 -15.76 -7.53 13.68
C ASP A 18 -16.19 -9.00 13.66
N VAL A 19 -15.31 -9.93 14.06
CA VAL A 19 -15.60 -11.36 14.02
C VAL A 19 -15.78 -11.94 15.43
N PRO A 20 -16.67 -12.94 15.61
CA PRO A 20 -16.80 -13.62 16.88
C PRO A 20 -15.49 -14.28 17.34
N SER A 21 -15.28 -14.41 18.66
CA SER A 21 -14.05 -14.95 19.25
C SER A 21 -13.63 -16.32 18.73
N TYR A 22 -14.58 -17.18 18.35
CA TYR A 22 -14.29 -18.50 17.77
C TYR A 22 -13.73 -18.45 16.34
N GLN A 23 -13.87 -17.32 15.66
CA GLN A 23 -13.29 -17.05 14.33
C GLN A 23 -12.03 -16.18 14.40
N HIS A 24 -11.57 -15.81 15.61
CA HIS A 24 -10.36 -15.02 15.75
C HIS A 24 -9.15 -15.78 15.19
N ARG A 25 -8.36 -15.06 14.39
CA ARG A 25 -7.12 -15.53 13.79
C ARG A 25 -5.92 -15.12 14.64
N GLU A 26 -4.79 -15.77 14.41
CA GLU A 26 -3.55 -15.38 15.07
C GLU A 26 -3.08 -14.05 14.48
N VAL A 27 -2.93 -13.04 15.34
CA VAL A 27 -2.42 -11.73 14.96
C VAL A 27 -0.91 -11.76 15.08
N ARG A 28 -0.22 -11.33 14.02
CA ARG A 28 1.22 -11.21 14.00
C ARG A 28 1.64 -9.79 13.70
N VAL A 29 2.70 -9.37 14.37
CA VAL A 29 3.30 -8.05 14.22
C VAL A 29 4.81 -8.19 14.05
N ARG A 30 5.38 -7.44 13.11
CA ARG A 30 6.81 -7.28 12.92
C ARG A 30 7.16 -5.81 12.93
N GLU A 31 7.98 -5.40 13.88
CA GLU A 31 8.60 -4.08 13.91
C GLU A 31 9.73 -3.98 12.87
N PHE A 32 9.86 -2.81 12.25
CA PHE A 32 10.96 -2.39 11.39
C PHE A 32 11.22 -0.88 11.61
N ASP A 33 12.20 -0.31 10.89
CA ASP A 33 12.70 1.04 11.15
C ASP A 33 11.60 2.12 11.12
N LEU A 34 10.78 2.13 10.07
CA LEU A 34 9.73 3.16 9.89
C LEU A 34 8.38 2.79 10.53
N GLY A 35 8.22 1.60 11.13
CA GLY A 35 6.88 1.15 11.52
C GLY A 35 6.72 -0.30 11.95
N PHE A 36 5.50 -0.78 11.76
CA PHE A 36 5.08 -2.13 12.11
C PHE A 36 4.29 -2.73 10.95
N VAL A 37 4.66 -3.92 10.50
CA VAL A 37 3.84 -4.70 9.57
C VAL A 37 3.01 -5.69 10.38
N VAL A 38 1.72 -5.74 10.11
CA VAL A 38 0.76 -6.61 10.80
C VAL A 38 0.03 -7.48 9.79
N TRP A 39 -0.24 -8.72 10.16
CA TRP A 39 -0.94 -9.70 9.33
C TRP A 39 -1.63 -10.76 10.17
N ALA A 40 -2.60 -11.45 9.57
CA ALA A 40 -3.28 -12.57 10.18
C ALA A 40 -2.64 -13.89 9.73
N GLU A 41 -2.48 -14.83 10.64
CA GLU A 41 -2.22 -16.24 10.31
C GLU A 41 -3.48 -17.07 10.62
N ASP A 42 -3.93 -17.82 9.61
CA ASP A 42 -5.03 -18.76 9.78
C ASP A 42 -4.59 -19.91 10.69
N ARG A 43 -5.43 -20.26 11.68
CA ARG A 43 -5.17 -21.45 12.49
C ARG A 43 -5.36 -22.71 11.66
N ALA A 44 -4.60 -23.76 11.97
CA ALA A 44 -4.64 -25.03 11.25
C ALA A 44 -6.05 -25.63 11.10
N GLU A 45 -6.94 -25.39 12.07
CA GLU A 45 -8.32 -25.89 12.11
C GLU A 45 -9.37 -24.76 12.05
N GLY A 46 -8.94 -23.53 11.75
CA GLY A 46 -9.80 -22.35 11.75
C GLY A 46 -10.33 -21.97 10.36
N PRO A 47 -11.33 -21.07 10.29
CA PRO A 47 -11.80 -20.52 9.02
C PRO A 47 -10.69 -19.72 8.34
N ARG A 48 -10.44 -20.01 7.05
CA ARG A 48 -9.59 -19.19 6.20
C ARG A 48 -10.38 -18.02 5.65
N SER A 49 -9.78 -16.85 5.58
CA SER A 49 -10.39 -15.67 4.95
C SER A 49 -9.45 -15.01 3.95
N ASP A 50 -10.02 -14.43 2.90
CA ASP A 50 -9.27 -13.71 1.86
C ASP A 50 -8.46 -12.54 2.47
N GLY A 51 -9.01 -11.89 3.49
CA GLY A 51 -8.31 -10.86 4.28
C GLY A 51 -7.09 -11.37 5.06
N GLY A 52 -6.90 -12.69 5.23
CA GLY A 52 -5.69 -13.25 5.85
C GLY A 52 -4.44 -13.10 4.98
N ALA A 53 -4.65 -12.89 3.68
CA ALA A 53 -3.58 -12.58 2.77
C ALA A 53 -3.22 -11.08 2.80
N GLN A 54 -4.01 -10.20 3.38
CA GLN A 54 -3.68 -8.76 3.40
C GLN A 54 -2.61 -8.45 4.46
N ARG A 55 -1.84 -7.39 4.21
CA ARG A 55 -0.93 -6.80 5.21
C ARG A 55 -1.36 -5.38 5.49
N LEU A 56 -1.08 -4.93 6.70
CA LEU A 56 -1.23 -3.54 7.08
C LEU A 56 0.09 -3.04 7.65
N VAL A 57 0.52 -1.86 7.23
CA VAL A 57 1.69 -1.17 7.79
C VAL A 57 1.20 -0.01 8.64
N ILE A 58 1.69 0.09 9.87
CA ILE A 58 1.41 1.20 10.78
C ILE A 58 2.69 2.02 10.91
N ALA A 59 2.67 3.28 10.46
CA ALA A 59 3.80 4.20 10.54
C ALA A 59 4.15 4.47 12.01
N ARG A 60 5.44 4.39 12.35
CA ARG A 60 5.89 4.56 13.75
C ARG A 60 5.70 5.99 14.22
N ASP A 61 6.00 7.00 13.42
CA ASP A 61 5.88 8.38 13.87
C ASP A 61 4.40 8.79 14.04
N SER A 62 3.64 8.70 12.95
CA SER A 62 2.29 9.27 12.87
C SER A 62 1.18 8.28 13.25
N GLY A 63 1.44 6.98 13.13
CA GLY A 63 0.42 5.93 13.32
C GLY A 63 -0.53 5.75 12.16
N ASP A 64 -0.25 6.34 11.00
CA ASP A 64 -0.99 6.13 9.76
C ASP A 64 -0.95 4.65 9.35
N ALA A 65 -2.04 4.16 8.76
CA ALA A 65 -2.23 2.76 8.44
C ALA A 65 -2.38 2.56 6.92
N THR A 66 -1.43 1.86 6.30
CA THR A 66 -1.42 1.59 4.85
C THR A 66 -1.70 0.12 4.59
N LEU A 67 -2.69 -0.19 3.76
CA LEU A 67 -3.01 -1.57 3.35
C LEU A 67 -2.13 -2.02 2.19
N TRP A 68 -1.73 -3.29 2.23
CA TRP A 68 -0.88 -3.94 1.24
C TRP A 68 -1.49 -5.27 0.77
N PRO A 69 -1.29 -5.61 -0.51
CA PRO A 69 -1.67 -6.92 -1.02
C PRO A 69 -0.82 -8.02 -0.37
N SER A 70 -1.09 -9.27 -0.74
CA SER A 70 -0.49 -10.46 -0.16
C SER A 70 0.98 -10.71 -0.55
N LEU A 71 1.86 -9.78 -0.20
CA LEU A 71 3.29 -9.78 -0.45
C LEU A 71 4.09 -10.30 0.75
N PRO A 72 5.19 -11.03 0.58
CA PRO A 72 6.05 -11.41 1.72
C PRO A 72 6.35 -10.22 2.64
N VAL A 73 6.36 -10.41 3.97
CA VAL A 73 6.53 -9.32 4.94
C VAL A 73 7.80 -8.49 4.63
N GLY A 74 8.90 -9.15 4.27
CA GLY A 74 10.14 -8.46 3.88
C GLY A 74 10.01 -7.60 2.61
N GLU A 75 9.14 -7.98 1.66
CA GLU A 75 8.88 -7.17 0.45
C GLU A 75 8.00 -5.95 0.79
N VAL A 76 7.02 -6.12 1.68
CA VAL A 76 6.22 -5.00 2.20
C VAL A 76 7.12 -3.97 2.88
N ILE A 77 8.01 -4.44 3.77
CA ILE A 77 8.98 -3.59 4.46
C ILE A 77 9.87 -2.87 3.43
N ARG A 78 10.52 -3.61 2.54
CA ARG A 78 11.43 -3.05 1.53
C ARG A 78 10.76 -1.96 0.69
N ARG A 79 9.53 -2.19 0.21
CA ARG A 79 8.80 -1.22 -0.62
C ARG A 79 8.29 -0.02 0.19
N TYR A 80 7.88 -0.24 1.44
CA TYR A 80 7.47 0.85 2.32
C TYR A 80 8.68 1.76 2.63
N GLU A 81 9.84 1.18 2.94
CA GLU A 81 11.06 1.95 3.17
C GLU A 81 11.54 2.67 1.90
N GLU A 82 11.44 2.04 0.73
CA GLU A 82 11.78 2.69 -0.54
C GLU A 82 10.87 3.90 -0.85
N ALA A 83 9.60 3.82 -0.46
CA ALA A 83 8.61 4.87 -0.68
C ALA A 83 8.70 6.00 0.36
N TYR A 84 8.76 5.66 1.65
CA TYR A 84 8.63 6.59 2.76
C TYR A 84 9.96 6.89 3.47
N GLY A 85 10.95 5.99 3.42
CA GLY A 85 12.26 6.20 4.03
C GLY A 85 13.10 7.27 3.33
N ARG A 86 12.75 7.64 2.08
CA ARG A 86 13.32 8.80 1.39
C ARG A 86 12.70 10.12 1.82
N GLU A 87 11.49 10.12 2.39
CA GLU A 87 10.84 11.36 2.85
C GLU A 87 11.37 11.79 4.22
N ASP A 88 11.76 10.83 5.07
CA ASP A 88 12.38 11.08 6.39
C ASP A 88 13.90 11.41 6.31
N GLY A 89 14.55 11.13 5.16
CA GLY A 89 15.99 11.31 4.94
C GLY A 89 16.41 12.52 4.11
N VAL A 90 15.48 13.35 3.63
CA VAL A 90 15.78 14.55 2.81
C VAL A 90 15.90 15.80 3.70
N GLU A 91 16.71 15.69 4.74
CA GLU A 91 17.41 16.84 5.33
C GLU A 91 18.94 16.73 5.14
N ASP A 92 19.49 15.56 4.74
CA ASP A 92 20.93 15.39 4.52
C ASP A 92 21.26 14.36 3.41
N ALA A 93 20.97 14.67 2.15
CA ALA A 93 21.68 14.09 1.00
C ALA A 93 21.32 14.84 -0.29
N ALA A 94 22.17 15.80 -0.66
CA ALA A 94 22.15 16.40 -1.97
C ALA A 94 22.48 15.35 -3.06
N GLY A 95 21.55 15.15 -4.01
CA GLY A 95 21.87 14.80 -5.40
C GLY A 95 21.44 13.43 -5.94
N ALA A 96 20.20 13.32 -6.45
CA ALA A 96 19.88 12.65 -7.73
C ALA A 96 18.41 12.92 -8.12
N PRO A 97 18.10 13.15 -9.42
CA PRO A 97 16.82 13.71 -9.85
C PRO A 97 15.67 12.70 -9.79
N ALA A 98 14.51 13.23 -9.41
CA ALA A 98 13.24 12.54 -9.26
C ALA A 98 12.81 11.80 -10.53
N ALA A 99 12.51 10.50 -10.41
CA ALA A 99 11.71 9.79 -11.38
C ALA A 99 10.29 10.38 -11.38
N SER A 100 10.03 11.16 -12.42
CA SER A 100 8.76 11.66 -12.96
C SER A 100 7.50 11.12 -12.26
N ARG A 101 6.88 11.98 -11.43
CA ARG A 101 5.44 11.88 -11.14
C ARG A 101 4.71 11.79 -12.47
N LEU A 102 3.87 10.77 -12.61
CA LEU A 102 2.92 10.61 -13.72
C LEU A 102 2.34 11.96 -14.15
N ASP A 103 2.51 12.30 -15.43
CA ASP A 103 1.68 13.30 -16.08
C ASP A 103 0.30 12.67 -16.30
N LEU A 104 -0.57 12.85 -15.30
CA LEU A 104 -1.97 12.45 -15.33
C LEU A 104 -2.86 13.67 -15.01
N ASN A 105 -2.52 14.82 -15.62
CA ASN A 105 -3.41 15.97 -15.72
C ASN A 105 -3.76 16.23 -17.20
N GLN A 106 -4.17 15.16 -17.87
CA GLN A 106 -4.94 15.20 -19.10
C GLN A 106 -6.36 15.73 -18.78
N THR A 107 -6.43 16.98 -18.32
CA THR A 107 -7.67 17.72 -18.14
C THR A 107 -7.76 18.74 -19.26
N SER A 108 -8.47 18.40 -20.33
CA SER A 108 -9.27 19.36 -21.09
C SER A 108 -10.06 18.66 -22.18
N PHE A 109 -11.37 18.53 -21.92
CA PHE A 109 -12.44 19.24 -22.63
C PHE A 109 -12.99 18.45 -23.83
N LEU A 110 -14.25 18.02 -23.69
CA LEU A 110 -15.12 17.77 -24.84
C LEU A 110 -15.06 19.00 -25.75
N LEU A 111 -14.60 18.85 -27.00
CA LEU A 111 -15.16 19.44 -28.23
C LEU A 111 -14.18 19.27 -29.42
N THR A 112 -14.64 18.45 -30.39
CA THR A 112 -14.23 18.37 -31.81
C THR A 112 -12.95 17.58 -32.15
N PRO A 113 -13.06 16.46 -32.90
CA PRO A 113 -11.88 15.75 -33.43
C PRO A 113 -11.18 16.61 -34.50
N PRO A 114 -9.84 16.68 -34.50
CA PRO A 114 -9.09 17.46 -35.49
C PRO A 114 -9.02 16.75 -36.86
N GLU A 115 -9.11 17.52 -37.94
CA GLU A 115 -9.29 17.05 -39.34
C GLU A 115 -8.15 16.17 -39.88
N TRP A 116 -6.97 16.17 -39.24
CA TRP A 116 -5.86 15.29 -39.64
C TRP A 116 -6.18 13.81 -39.44
N LEU A 117 -7.07 13.49 -38.50
CA LEU A 117 -7.50 12.11 -38.22
C LEU A 117 -8.56 11.62 -39.24
N GLN A 118 -9.23 12.54 -39.96
CA GLN A 118 -10.13 12.20 -41.07
C GLN A 118 -9.37 12.01 -42.39
N ASP A 119 -8.33 12.81 -42.66
CA ASP A 119 -7.48 12.66 -43.87
C ASP A 119 -6.67 11.35 -43.88
N ALA A 120 -6.30 10.84 -42.69
CA ALA A 120 -5.59 9.57 -42.54
C ALA A 120 -6.45 8.33 -42.83
N ALA A 121 -7.77 8.41 -42.63
CA ALA A 121 -8.69 7.30 -42.85
C ALA A 121 -9.10 7.13 -44.33
N ASP A 122 -9.10 8.22 -45.12
CA ASP A 122 -9.45 8.19 -46.55
C ASP A 122 -8.33 7.59 -47.44
N LYS A 123 -7.09 7.55 -46.94
CA LYS A 123 -5.91 7.10 -47.72
C LYS A 123 -5.48 5.65 -47.56
N LEU A 124 -6.05 4.89 -46.62
CA LEU A 124 -5.75 3.47 -46.42
C LEU A 124 -7.07 2.70 -46.41
N GLY A 125 -7.67 2.56 -47.60
CA GLY A 125 -8.95 1.90 -47.81
C GLY A 125 -8.98 0.46 -47.27
N ILE A 126 -9.47 0.33 -46.03
CA ILE A 126 -9.91 -0.89 -45.35
C ILE A 126 -11.29 -0.61 -44.78
#